data_AF-F4QDU3-F1
#
_entry.id   AF-F4QDU3-F1
#
_cell.length_a   1.000
_cell.length_b   1.000
_cell.length_c   1.000
_cell.angle_alpha   90.00
_cell.angle_beta   90.00
_cell.angle_gamma   90.00
#
_symmetry.space_group_name_H-M   'P 1'
#
loop_
_entity.id
_entity.type
_entity.pdbx_description
1 polymer ?
#
loop_
_entity_poly.entity_id
_entity_poly.type
_entity_poly.pdbx_seq_one_letter_code
_entity_poly.pdbx_strand_id
1 'polypeptide(L)'
;METNILKGIKIYVDHNKTTIKGINLQMTLARFFLHNNVHRSLISIYDIADDFEKQGAIKNHSKKIPRYPYIEICGKLWGEGWSVEENKEEVLELIQPLMNLIQDNQDSEVVEAFLNNKELSKETLQQHQQSEELALGYIDSGINITEWLLFGAVKGLWNTAWQSTGDQLETQDEDVEFECQVIRTNWYGRHQFRQYRFTPYMIQRLHDGAVKATLFYNDIKEVICTDKKNIIIKIQNSEDQYIEGLEKDIGRIIDIVTSRAYLRPNEDNTCWVSAVIA
;
A
#
# COMPACT_ATOMS: atom_id res chain seq x y z
N MET A 1 29.38 12.67 -4.87
CA MET A 1 29.33 11.42 -4.09
C MET A 1 27.87 11.03 -4.01
N GLU A 2 27.42 10.13 -4.87
CA GLU A 2 26.08 9.55 -4.76
C GLU A 2 26.04 8.80 -3.44
N THR A 3 25.20 9.26 -2.51
CA THR A 3 24.84 8.50 -1.32
C THR A 3 24.27 7.18 -1.81
N ASN A 4 25.06 6.12 -1.73
CA ASN A 4 24.62 4.73 -1.89
C ASN A 4 23.57 4.50 -0.80
N ILE A 5 22.32 4.88 -1.06
CA ILE A 5 21.15 4.39 -0.34
C ILE A 5 21.27 2.87 -0.49
N LEU A 6 21.63 2.20 0.61
CA LEU A 6 21.82 0.76 0.62
C LEU A 6 20.56 0.12 0.07
N LYS A 7 20.65 -0.35 -1.17
CA LYS A 7 19.56 -1.05 -1.84
C LYS A 7 19.41 -2.37 -1.09
N GLY A 8 18.24 -2.61 -0.52
CA GLY A 8 17.97 -3.84 0.20
C GLY A 8 17.80 -5.05 -0.72
N ILE A 9 17.07 -6.03 -0.21
CA ILE A 9 16.61 -7.22 -0.92
C ILE A 9 15.25 -6.91 -1.54
N LYS A 10 15.13 -7.17 -2.84
CA LYS A 10 13.87 -7.03 -3.57
C LYS A 10 13.44 -8.38 -4.12
N ILE A 11 12.22 -8.79 -3.79
CA ILE A 11 11.60 -10.02 -4.25
C ILE A 11 10.56 -9.61 -5.30
N TYR A 12 10.91 -9.73 -6.57
CA TYR A 12 10.01 -9.45 -7.68
C TYR A 12 9.03 -10.59 -7.88
N VAL A 13 7.74 -10.26 -7.93
CA VAL A 13 6.65 -11.17 -8.23
C VAL A 13 5.94 -10.69 -9.49
N ASP A 14 5.25 -11.60 -10.15
CA ASP A 14 4.42 -11.27 -11.30
C ASP A 14 3.07 -11.90 -11.02
N HIS A 15 2.12 -11.13 -10.52
CA HIS A 15 0.83 -11.67 -10.05
C HIS A 15 0.06 -12.35 -11.18
N ASN A 16 0.28 -11.93 -12.44
CA ASN A 16 -0.30 -12.59 -13.62
C ASN A 16 0.28 -13.99 -13.86
N LYS A 17 1.47 -14.28 -13.30
CA LYS A 17 2.17 -15.57 -13.43
C LYS A 17 2.37 -16.30 -12.09
N THR A 18 1.87 -15.74 -10.99
CA THR A 18 2.10 -16.28 -9.64
C THR A 18 1.16 -17.44 -9.35
N THR A 19 1.72 -18.55 -8.87
CA THR A 19 0.96 -19.73 -8.42
C THR A 19 0.94 -19.81 -6.90
N ILE A 20 0.09 -20.66 -6.31
CA ILE A 20 0.10 -20.94 -4.86
C ILE A 20 1.51 -21.36 -4.38
N LYS A 21 2.22 -22.13 -5.20
CA LYS A 21 3.63 -22.51 -4.92
C LYS A 21 4.55 -21.28 -4.92
N GLY A 22 4.33 -20.33 -5.82
CA GLY A 22 5.05 -19.06 -5.87
C GLY A 22 4.81 -18.18 -4.63
N ILE A 23 3.58 -18.17 -4.10
CA ILE A 23 3.24 -17.46 -2.86
C ILE A 23 3.98 -18.07 -1.67
N ASN A 24 3.91 -19.40 -1.52
CA ASN A 24 4.63 -20.09 -0.44
C ASN A 24 6.14 -19.87 -0.54
N LEU A 25 6.69 -19.83 -1.75
CA LEU A 25 8.10 -19.56 -1.98
C LEU A 25 8.48 -18.12 -1.56
N GLN A 26 7.63 -17.12 -1.79
CA GLN A 26 7.87 -15.75 -1.26
C GLN A 26 7.99 -15.75 0.27
N MET A 27 7.14 -16.51 0.96
CA MET A 27 7.17 -16.63 2.42
C MET A 27 8.45 -17.32 2.89
N THR A 28 8.86 -18.40 2.23
CA THR A 28 10.12 -19.08 2.51
C THR A 28 11.31 -18.15 2.32
N LEU A 29 11.30 -17.33 1.26
CA LEU A 29 12.36 -16.35 1.00
C LEU A 29 12.42 -15.25 2.05
N ALA A 30 11.27 -14.65 2.41
CA ALA A 30 11.20 -13.66 3.48
C ALA A 30 11.74 -14.23 4.79
N ARG A 31 11.34 -15.45 5.16
CA ARG A 31 11.89 -16.17 6.32
C ARG A 31 13.38 -16.37 6.20
N PHE A 32 13.85 -16.81 5.05
CA PHE A 32 15.28 -17.05 4.83
C PHE A 32 16.09 -15.79 5.16
N PHE A 33 15.69 -14.62 4.65
CA PHE A 33 16.43 -13.39 4.91
C PHE A 33 16.33 -12.92 6.37
N LEU A 34 15.14 -13.04 6.97
CA LEU A 34 14.94 -12.70 8.39
C LEU A 34 15.74 -13.61 9.33
N HIS A 35 15.77 -14.94 9.08
CA HIS A 35 16.59 -15.90 9.85
C HIS A 35 18.10 -15.61 9.74
N ASN A 36 18.52 -14.93 8.68
CA ASN A 36 19.90 -14.50 8.50
C ASN A 36 20.11 -13.04 8.92
N ASN A 37 19.31 -12.53 9.86
CA ASN A 37 19.48 -11.21 10.48
C ASN A 37 19.45 -10.03 9.49
N VAL A 38 18.75 -10.18 8.36
CA VAL A 38 18.44 -9.04 7.49
C VAL A 38 17.22 -8.35 8.07
N HIS A 39 17.35 -7.06 8.37
CA HIS A 39 16.26 -6.29 8.96
C HIS A 39 15.05 -6.21 8.02
N ARG A 40 13.83 -6.32 8.57
CA ARG A 40 12.56 -6.34 7.81
C ARG A 40 12.40 -5.17 6.84
N SER A 41 12.88 -3.98 7.20
CA SER A 41 12.80 -2.78 6.36
C SER A 41 13.72 -2.82 5.14
N LEU A 42 14.69 -3.75 5.12
CA LEU A 42 15.60 -3.95 3.99
C LEU A 42 15.08 -5.02 3.03
N ILE A 43 13.92 -5.60 3.27
CA ILE A 43 13.36 -6.61 2.39
C ILE A 43 12.03 -6.07 1.87
N SER A 44 11.88 -6.07 0.56
CA SER A 44 10.69 -5.57 -0.10
C SER A 44 10.24 -6.59 -1.13
N ILE A 45 8.96 -6.90 -1.16
CA ILE A 45 8.37 -7.60 -2.28
C ILE A 45 7.93 -6.52 -3.28
N TYR A 46 7.99 -6.81 -4.58
CA TYR A 46 7.53 -5.90 -5.64
C TYR A 46 6.84 -6.72 -6.70
N ASP A 47 5.58 -6.44 -6.96
CA ASP A 47 4.97 -6.96 -8.17
C ASP A 47 5.26 -6.06 -9.35
N ILE A 48 5.60 -6.74 -10.44
CA ILE A 48 6.06 -6.12 -11.65
C ILE A 48 5.16 -6.49 -12.83
N ALA A 49 3.94 -6.99 -12.59
CA ALA A 49 3.04 -7.43 -13.64
C ALA A 49 2.72 -6.35 -14.69
N ASP A 50 2.69 -5.08 -14.28
CA ASP A 50 2.55 -3.92 -15.16
C ASP A 50 3.87 -3.18 -15.44
N ASP A 51 4.96 -3.56 -14.76
CA ASP A 51 6.28 -2.96 -14.94
C ASP A 51 7.04 -3.70 -16.05
N PHE A 52 6.73 -3.34 -17.30
CA PHE A 52 7.33 -3.94 -18.48
C PHE A 52 8.84 -3.70 -18.57
N GLU A 53 9.34 -2.59 -18.04
CA GLU A 53 10.77 -2.30 -18.01
C GLU A 53 11.49 -3.31 -17.12
N LYS A 54 10.97 -3.52 -15.90
CA LYS A 54 11.56 -4.47 -14.96
C LYS A 54 11.41 -5.91 -15.42
N GLN A 55 10.27 -6.28 -16.00
CA GLN A 55 10.11 -7.58 -16.67
C GLN A 55 11.14 -7.79 -17.77
N GLY A 56 11.40 -6.75 -18.59
CA GLY A 56 12.42 -6.76 -19.62
C GLY A 56 13.82 -6.99 -19.05
N ALA A 57 14.17 -6.26 -17.98
CA ALA A 57 15.46 -6.42 -17.30
C ALA A 57 15.66 -7.84 -16.76
N ILE A 58 14.64 -8.42 -16.11
CA ILE A 58 14.69 -9.80 -15.58
C ILE A 58 14.80 -10.82 -16.72
N LYS A 59 14.04 -10.63 -17.80
CA LYS A 59 14.09 -11.51 -18.98
C LYS A 59 15.47 -11.50 -19.64
N ASN A 60 16.12 -10.33 -19.73
CA ASN A 60 17.48 -10.21 -20.28
C ASN A 60 18.53 -10.83 -19.36
N HIS A 61 18.33 -10.74 -18.04
CA HIS A 61 19.21 -11.36 -17.06
C HIS A 61 19.09 -12.89 -17.04
N SER A 62 17.88 -13.42 -17.23
CA SER A 62 17.62 -14.85 -17.23
C SER A 62 17.95 -15.51 -18.58
N LYS A 63 18.77 -16.57 -18.56
CA LYS A 63 19.10 -17.36 -19.77
C LYS A 63 17.90 -18.12 -20.36
N LYS A 64 16.81 -18.23 -19.61
CA LYS A 64 15.57 -18.95 -19.93
C LYS A 64 14.37 -18.11 -19.53
N ILE A 65 13.15 -18.57 -19.81
CA ILE A 65 11.93 -17.91 -19.31
C ILE A 65 12.01 -17.84 -17.77
N PRO A 66 12.01 -16.64 -17.17
CA PRO A 66 12.22 -16.48 -15.73
C PRO A 66 11.05 -17.06 -14.94
N ARG A 67 11.37 -17.73 -13.84
CA ARG A 67 10.39 -18.19 -12.85
C ARG A 67 10.35 -17.21 -11.69
N TYR A 68 9.14 -16.80 -11.33
CA TYR A 68 8.88 -15.91 -10.20
C TYR A 68 8.62 -16.71 -8.92
N PRO A 69 8.97 -16.17 -7.73
CA PRO A 69 9.60 -14.87 -7.51
C PRO A 69 11.05 -14.79 -8.02
N TYR A 70 11.49 -13.60 -8.41
CA TYR A 70 12.86 -13.29 -8.85
C TYR A 70 13.51 -12.34 -7.87
N ILE A 71 14.79 -12.50 -7.55
CA ILE A 71 15.43 -11.76 -6.46
C ILE A 71 16.48 -10.80 -6.99
N GLU A 72 16.50 -9.61 -6.41
CA GLU A 72 17.58 -8.63 -6.49
C GLU A 72 18.14 -8.39 -5.10
N ILE A 73 19.46 -8.39 -4.99
CA ILE A 73 20.19 -8.16 -3.74
C ILE A 73 21.13 -7.00 -3.97
N CYS A 74 21.10 -5.98 -3.11
CA CYS A 74 22.02 -4.84 -3.21
C CYS A 74 21.95 -4.12 -4.57
N GLY A 75 20.76 -4.07 -5.18
CA GLY A 75 20.55 -3.43 -6.49
C GLY A 75 21.00 -4.25 -7.69
N LYS A 76 21.44 -5.50 -7.51
CA LYS A 76 21.82 -6.42 -8.59
C LYS A 76 20.82 -7.56 -8.69
N LEU A 77 20.28 -7.78 -9.89
CA LEU A 77 19.50 -8.98 -10.18
C LEU A 77 20.37 -10.21 -9.89
N TRP A 78 19.87 -11.12 -9.06
CA TRP A 78 20.59 -12.31 -8.64
C TRP A 78 20.07 -13.54 -9.38
N GLY A 79 18.77 -13.85 -9.25
CA GLY A 79 18.28 -15.13 -9.72
C GLY A 79 16.84 -15.45 -9.35
N GLU A 80 16.42 -16.65 -9.74
CA GLU A 80 15.09 -17.17 -9.45
C GLU A 80 15.01 -17.63 -7.98
N GLY A 81 13.94 -17.28 -7.29
CA GLY A 81 13.83 -17.51 -5.85
C GLY A 81 13.86 -18.97 -5.42
N TRP A 82 13.47 -19.91 -6.29
CA TRP A 82 13.55 -21.34 -5.97
C TRP A 82 15.00 -21.83 -5.87
N SER A 83 15.95 -21.12 -6.48
CA SER A 83 17.37 -21.48 -6.45
C SER A 83 18.08 -20.99 -5.18
N VAL A 84 17.41 -20.24 -4.29
CA VAL A 84 18.04 -19.70 -3.07
C VAL A 84 18.47 -20.81 -2.12
N GLU A 85 17.67 -21.86 -1.96
CA GLU A 85 18.05 -23.00 -1.12
C GLU A 85 19.23 -23.78 -1.71
N GLU A 86 19.27 -23.94 -3.04
CA GLU A 86 20.34 -24.65 -3.74
C GLU A 86 21.66 -23.89 -3.73
N ASN A 87 21.62 -22.55 -3.76
CA ASN A 87 22.79 -21.65 -3.80
C ASN A 87 22.91 -20.83 -2.52
N LYS A 88 22.55 -21.45 -1.39
CA LYS A 88 22.46 -20.76 -0.09
C LYS A 88 23.73 -20.02 0.29
N GLU A 89 24.89 -20.64 0.11
CA GLU A 89 26.19 -20.05 0.48
C GLU A 89 26.47 -18.76 -0.30
N GLU A 90 26.24 -18.77 -1.61
CA GLU A 90 26.38 -17.59 -2.47
C GLU A 90 25.44 -16.47 -2.02
N VAL A 91 24.17 -16.79 -1.73
CA VAL A 91 23.20 -15.80 -1.28
C VAL A 91 23.61 -15.20 0.07
N LEU A 92 24.13 -16.02 0.99
CA LEU A 92 24.61 -15.55 2.30
C LEU A 92 25.77 -14.56 2.17
N GLU A 93 26.71 -14.83 1.26
CA GLU A 93 27.80 -13.89 0.95
C GLU A 93 27.26 -12.56 0.41
N LEU A 94 26.26 -12.61 -0.47
CA LEU A 94 25.67 -11.41 -1.08
C LEU A 94 24.87 -10.56 -0.09
N ILE A 95 24.19 -11.17 0.89
CA ILE A 95 23.41 -10.43 1.90
C ILE A 95 24.25 -10.02 3.11
N GLN A 96 25.50 -10.49 3.23
CA GLN A 96 26.39 -10.16 4.36
C GLN A 96 26.42 -8.65 4.71
N PRO A 97 26.48 -7.71 3.73
CA PRO A 97 26.47 -6.28 4.04
C PRO A 97 25.16 -5.75 4.64
N LEU A 98 24.06 -6.50 4.50
CA LEU A 98 22.73 -6.16 5.02
C LEU A 98 22.46 -6.77 6.39
N MET A 99 23.20 -7.81 6.77
CA MET A 99 23.04 -8.49 8.05
C MET A 99 23.41 -7.57 9.20
N ASN A 100 22.54 -7.45 10.19
CA ASN A 100 22.73 -6.61 11.38
C ASN A 100 22.98 -5.12 11.08
N LEU A 101 22.69 -4.65 9.86
CA LEU A 101 22.89 -3.26 9.47
C LEU A 101 22.02 -2.31 10.31
N ILE A 102 20.80 -2.74 10.61
CA ILE A 102 19.86 -2.04 11.47
C ILE A 102 19.71 -2.90 12.72
N GLN A 103 20.25 -2.40 13.85
CA GLN A 103 20.03 -2.99 15.16
C GLN A 103 18.78 -2.35 15.76
N ASP A 104 17.63 -2.98 15.51
CA ASP A 104 16.39 -2.62 16.18
C ASP A 104 16.35 -3.41 17.50
N ASN A 105 16.44 -2.72 18.64
CA ASN A 105 16.38 -3.35 19.97
C ASN A 105 14.95 -3.76 20.38
N GLN A 106 13.97 -3.60 19.48
CA GLN A 106 12.60 -4.04 19.70
C GLN A 106 12.37 -5.37 18.99
N ASP A 107 12.42 -6.45 19.77
CA ASP A 107 11.92 -7.75 19.35
C ASP A 107 10.44 -7.61 18.99
N SER A 108 10.16 -7.61 17.69
CA SER A 108 8.80 -7.56 17.19
C SER A 108 8.18 -8.94 17.37
N GLU A 109 7.24 -9.07 18.31
CA GLU A 109 6.46 -10.29 18.57
C GLU A 109 5.85 -10.86 17.27
N VAL A 110 5.53 -9.98 16.32
CA VAL A 110 5.04 -10.32 14.98
C VAL A 110 6.09 -11.04 14.12
N VAL A 111 7.32 -10.53 14.12
CA VAL A 111 8.45 -11.16 13.41
C VAL A 111 8.75 -12.52 14.03
N GLU A 112 8.79 -12.61 15.36
CA GLU A 112 9.03 -13.87 16.05
C GLU A 112 7.93 -14.90 15.77
N ALA A 113 6.66 -14.50 15.80
CA ALA A 113 5.54 -15.38 15.50
C ALA A 113 5.63 -15.93 14.07
N PHE A 114 5.98 -15.08 13.10
CA PHE A 114 6.16 -15.50 11.72
C PHE A 114 7.33 -16.46 11.50
N LEU A 115 8.48 -16.18 12.13
CA LEU A 115 9.65 -17.06 12.06
C LEU A 115 9.31 -18.45 12.62
N ASN A 116 8.52 -18.49 13.69
CA ASN A 116 8.15 -19.70 14.40
C ASN A 116 6.85 -20.36 13.93
N ASN A 117 6.20 -19.86 12.88
CA ASN A 117 4.87 -20.32 12.44
C ASN A 117 3.82 -20.35 13.58
N LYS A 118 3.86 -19.38 14.50
CA LYS A 118 2.89 -19.25 15.59
C LYS A 118 1.75 -18.31 15.19
N GLU A 119 0.53 -18.67 15.57
CA GLU A 119 -0.63 -17.78 15.43
C GLU A 119 -0.60 -16.70 16.52
N LEU A 120 -0.75 -15.44 16.12
CA LEU A 120 -0.88 -14.32 17.06
C LEU A 120 -2.32 -14.20 17.54
N SER A 121 -2.49 -13.83 18.80
CA SER A 121 -3.81 -13.53 19.34
C SER A 121 -4.40 -12.27 18.69
N LYS A 122 -5.74 -12.22 18.54
CA LYS A 122 -6.44 -11.04 18.00
C LYS A 122 -6.21 -9.78 18.84
N GLU A 123 -5.96 -9.94 20.14
CA GLU A 123 -5.74 -8.86 21.10
C GLU A 123 -4.36 -8.19 20.91
N THR A 124 -3.33 -9.00 20.64
CA THR A 124 -1.97 -8.51 20.29
C THR A 124 -1.99 -7.71 18.98
N LEU A 125 -2.75 -8.19 17.98
CA LEU A 125 -2.89 -7.52 16.68
C LEU A 125 -3.59 -6.15 16.82
N GLN A 126 -4.57 -6.03 17.72
CA GLN A 126 -5.30 -4.78 17.97
C GLN A 126 -4.47 -3.76 18.75
N GLN A 127 -3.62 -4.19 19.69
CA GLN A 127 -2.70 -3.30 20.41
C GLN A 127 -1.66 -2.65 19.48
N HIS A 128 -1.18 -3.38 18.47
CA HIS A 128 -0.30 -2.81 17.45
C HIS A 128 -1.03 -1.92 16.42
N GLN A 129 -2.36 -2.03 16.29
CA GLN A 129 -3.20 -1.14 15.47
C GLN A 129 -3.62 0.16 16.19
N GLN A 130 -3.41 0.27 17.52
CA GLN A 130 -3.84 1.43 18.32
C GLN A 130 -2.89 2.63 18.29
N SER A 131 -1.79 2.60 17.53
CA SER A 131 -1.11 3.84 17.13
C SER A 131 -2.02 4.58 16.15
N GLU A 132 -2.44 5.80 16.47
CA GLU A 132 -3.44 6.65 15.80
C GLU A 132 -3.17 7.05 14.33
N GLU A 133 -2.65 6.15 13.50
CA GLU A 133 -2.46 6.35 12.07
C GLU A 133 -3.55 5.63 11.29
N LEU A 134 -3.97 6.22 10.15
CA LEU A 134 -4.81 5.52 9.18
C LEU A 134 -4.05 4.31 8.64
N ALA A 135 -4.21 3.17 9.29
CA ALA A 135 -3.78 1.91 8.74
C ALA A 135 -4.72 1.56 7.59
N LEU A 136 -4.18 1.42 6.37
CA LEU A 136 -4.93 0.77 5.31
C LEU A 136 -5.34 -0.59 5.84
N GLY A 137 -6.61 -0.91 5.67
CA GLY A 137 -6.94 -2.26 5.24
C GLY A 137 -6.18 -2.52 3.94
N TYR A 138 -4.95 -3.02 4.08
CA TYR A 138 -4.12 -3.79 3.18
C TYR A 138 -4.41 -3.62 1.70
N ILE A 139 -3.41 -3.09 0.97
CA ILE A 139 -2.97 -3.45 -0.39
C ILE A 139 -2.32 -2.25 -1.13
N ASP A 140 -1.09 -2.49 -1.59
CA ASP A 140 -0.32 -1.84 -2.68
C ASP A 140 0.45 -0.53 -2.40
N SER A 141 1.76 -0.40 -2.70
CA SER A 141 2.60 -1.09 -3.72
C SER A 141 4.03 -1.41 -3.26
N GLY A 142 4.19 -1.72 -1.98
CA GLY A 142 5.40 -2.32 -1.45
C GLY A 142 5.03 -2.93 -0.14
N ILE A 143 4.56 -4.18 -0.14
CA ILE A 143 4.13 -4.82 1.10
C ILE A 143 5.35 -4.86 2.01
N ASN A 144 5.36 -3.95 2.98
CA ASN A 144 6.36 -3.87 4.02
C ASN A 144 6.31 -5.24 4.69
N ILE A 145 7.44 -5.92 4.89
CA ILE A 145 7.43 -7.29 5.41
C ILE A 145 6.52 -7.40 6.61
N THR A 146 6.53 -6.42 7.52
CA THR A 146 5.63 -6.31 8.67
C THR A 146 4.14 -6.50 8.35
N GLU A 147 3.66 -5.90 7.25
CA GLU A 147 2.29 -6.05 6.75
C GLU A 147 2.05 -7.49 6.24
N TRP A 148 3.00 -8.08 5.52
CA TRP A 148 2.97 -9.50 5.13
C TRP A 148 3.03 -10.46 6.33
N LEU A 149 3.79 -10.14 7.37
CA LEU A 149 3.92 -10.94 8.59
C LEU A 149 2.59 -10.93 9.36
N LEU A 150 1.96 -9.75 9.48
CA LEU A 150 0.65 -9.57 10.09
C LEU A 150 -0.45 -10.30 9.29
N PHE A 151 -0.35 -10.34 7.95
CA PHE A 151 -1.29 -11.09 7.10
C PHE A 151 -1.05 -12.59 7.05
N GLY A 152 0.22 -13.00 7.06
CA GLY A 152 0.65 -14.39 7.09
C GLY A 152 0.22 -15.13 8.35
N ALA A 153 0.09 -14.41 9.48
CA ALA A 153 -0.44 -14.97 10.72
C ALA A 153 -1.97 -15.12 10.72
N VAL A 154 -2.70 -14.44 9.82
CA VAL A 154 -4.17 -14.41 9.86
C VAL A 154 -4.83 -15.25 8.77
N LYS A 155 -4.24 -15.57 7.60
CA LYS A 155 -4.96 -16.36 6.59
C LYS A 155 -4.12 -17.23 5.64
N GLY A 156 -4.32 -18.54 5.72
CA GLY A 156 -4.21 -19.49 4.60
C GLY A 156 -5.31 -19.35 3.54
N LEU A 157 -5.70 -18.14 3.13
CA LEU A 157 -6.73 -17.92 2.11
C LEU A 157 -6.40 -16.69 1.23
N TRP A 158 -5.78 -16.99 0.08
CA TRP A 158 -5.84 -16.33 -1.25
C TRP A 158 -5.64 -14.80 -1.41
N ASN A 159 -4.54 -14.49 -2.14
CA ASN A 159 -4.44 -13.81 -3.44
C ASN A 159 -5.38 -12.62 -3.79
N THR A 160 -4.76 -11.51 -4.22
CA THR A 160 -5.01 -10.65 -5.39
C THR A 160 -4.85 -9.19 -5.01
N ALA A 161 -3.72 -8.59 -5.34
CA ALA A 161 -3.63 -7.19 -5.74
C ALA A 161 -2.17 -6.78 -5.73
N TRP A 162 -1.63 -6.67 -6.92
CA TRP A 162 -0.55 -5.77 -7.11
C TRP A 162 -0.69 -5.10 -8.47
N GLN A 163 -0.97 -3.81 -8.51
CA GLN A 163 -0.82 -3.01 -9.73
C GLN A 163 -0.48 -1.55 -9.41
N SER A 164 0.79 -1.19 -9.60
CA SER A 164 1.31 0.09 -10.14
C SER A 164 1.04 1.46 -9.46
N THR A 165 2.13 2.06 -8.97
CA THR A 165 2.54 3.49 -9.02
C THR A 165 2.84 3.91 -10.47
N GLY A 166 2.75 5.16 -10.98
CA GLY A 166 2.52 6.51 -10.44
C GLY A 166 3.34 7.50 -11.31
N ASP A 167 2.88 8.75 -11.54
CA ASP A 167 3.81 9.88 -11.81
C ASP A 167 3.28 11.32 -11.54
N GLN A 168 4.24 12.21 -11.23
CA GLN A 168 4.28 13.70 -11.11
C GLN A 168 3.78 14.47 -9.86
N LEU A 169 4.71 14.72 -8.92
CA LEU A 169 4.62 15.70 -7.81
C LEU A 169 4.39 17.14 -8.31
N GLU A 170 3.29 17.76 -7.89
CA GLU A 170 3.05 19.21 -8.05
C GLU A 170 3.12 19.92 -6.69
N THR A 171 3.63 21.15 -6.74
CA THR A 171 3.97 22.09 -5.66
C THR A 171 2.85 22.35 -4.65
N GLN A 172 3.23 22.66 -3.40
CA GLN A 172 2.33 23.10 -2.32
C GLN A 172 1.59 24.39 -2.73
N ASP A 173 0.28 24.29 -2.92
CA ASP A 173 -0.62 25.45 -3.02
C ASP A 173 -0.65 26.20 -1.66
N GLU A 174 -0.58 27.53 -1.68
CA GLU A 174 -0.56 28.37 -0.46
C GLU A 174 -1.93 28.42 0.27
N ASP A 175 -3.01 27.96 -0.37
CA ASP A 175 -4.40 28.09 0.10
C ASP A 175 -5.00 26.76 0.64
N VAL A 176 -4.18 25.94 1.28
CA VAL A 176 -4.62 24.66 1.86
C VAL A 176 -5.25 24.88 3.23
N GLU A 177 -6.53 24.57 3.38
CA GLU A 177 -7.24 24.71 4.65
C GLU A 177 -7.29 23.42 5.47
N PHE A 178 -7.36 22.29 4.78
CA PHE A 178 -7.47 20.98 5.41
C PHE A 178 -6.87 19.92 4.50
N GLU A 179 -6.07 19.05 5.11
CA GLU A 179 -5.54 17.85 4.47
C GLU A 179 -5.77 16.66 5.39
N CYS A 180 -6.15 15.53 4.80
CA CYS A 180 -6.25 14.28 5.52
C CYS A 180 -5.84 13.12 4.62
N GLN A 181 -5.31 12.07 5.23
CA GLN A 181 -5.14 10.79 4.57
C GLN A 181 -6.43 10.00 4.67
N VAL A 182 -6.78 9.32 3.58
CA VAL A 182 -7.98 8.49 3.49
C VAL A 182 -7.68 7.25 2.68
N ILE A 183 -8.52 6.24 2.86
CA ILE A 183 -8.61 5.07 2.00
C ILE A 183 -9.69 5.35 0.96
N ARG A 184 -9.32 5.36 -0.30
CA ARG A 184 -10.26 5.50 -1.40
C ARG A 184 -10.53 4.16 -2.04
N THR A 185 -11.80 3.80 -2.21
CA THR A 185 -12.21 2.66 -3.04
C THR A 185 -12.59 3.15 -4.43
N ASN A 186 -11.95 2.62 -5.47
CA ASN A 186 -12.28 2.98 -6.85
C ASN A 186 -13.44 2.14 -7.42
N TRP A 187 -13.84 2.43 -8.67
CA TRP A 187 -15.00 1.77 -9.31
C TRP A 187 -14.90 0.24 -9.45
N TYR A 188 -13.69 -0.34 -9.40
CA TYR A 188 -13.49 -1.80 -9.42
C TYR A 188 -13.19 -2.39 -8.04
N GLY A 189 -13.45 -1.63 -6.98
CA GLY A 189 -13.42 -2.12 -5.60
C GLY A 189 -12.03 -2.17 -4.95
N ARG A 190 -11.02 -1.52 -5.56
CA ARG A 190 -9.66 -1.50 -5.00
C ARG A 190 -9.45 -0.32 -4.07
N HIS A 191 -8.94 -0.60 -2.87
CA HIS A 191 -8.54 0.38 -1.88
C HIS A 191 -7.20 1.04 -2.24
N GLN A 192 -7.11 2.35 -2.02
CA GLN A 192 -5.96 3.17 -2.37
C GLN A 192 -5.74 4.23 -1.29
N PHE A 193 -4.55 4.31 -0.69
CA PHE A 193 -4.18 5.48 0.12
C PHE A 193 -4.17 6.72 -0.76
N ARG A 194 -4.93 7.72 -0.35
CA ARG A 194 -4.90 9.03 -1.00
C ARG A 194 -4.86 10.09 0.07
N GLN A 195 -4.15 11.16 -0.21
CA GLN A 195 -4.27 12.38 0.55
C GLN A 195 -5.31 13.25 -0.15
N TYR A 196 -6.32 13.68 0.58
CA TYR A 196 -7.28 14.65 0.08
C TYR A 196 -6.90 16.00 0.65
N ARG A 197 -6.74 16.98 -0.23
CA ARG A 197 -6.43 18.37 0.09
C ARG A 197 -7.61 19.22 -0.29
N PHE A 198 -8.14 19.95 0.68
CA PHE A 198 -9.30 20.80 0.54
C PHE A 198 -8.83 22.26 0.48
N THR A 199 -9.05 22.86 -0.68
CA THR A 199 -8.87 24.30 -0.92
C THR A 199 -10.24 24.98 -0.93
N PRO A 200 -10.30 26.33 -0.90
CA PRO A 200 -11.57 27.06 -1.01
C PRO A 200 -12.43 26.68 -2.22
N TYR A 201 -11.80 26.26 -3.32
CA TYR A 201 -12.48 26.10 -4.63
C TYR A 201 -12.66 24.65 -5.07
N MET A 202 -11.81 23.75 -4.58
CA MET A 202 -11.76 22.37 -5.04
C MET A 202 -11.13 21.43 -4.01
N ILE A 203 -11.31 20.14 -4.27
CA ILE A 203 -10.67 19.04 -3.56
C ILE A 203 -9.64 18.43 -4.50
N GLN A 204 -8.37 18.48 -4.12
CA GLN A 204 -7.30 17.79 -4.83
C GLN A 204 -7.10 16.40 -4.19
N ARG A 205 -7.07 15.36 -5.01
CA ARG A 205 -6.72 14.00 -4.61
C ARG A 205 -5.28 13.73 -4.98
N LEU A 206 -4.43 13.59 -3.98
CA LEU A 206 -3.00 13.37 -4.13
C LEU A 206 -2.62 11.89 -3.93
N HIS A 207 -1.55 11.49 -4.60
CA HIS A 207 -0.83 10.24 -4.36
C HIS A 207 0.66 10.53 -4.53
N ASP A 208 1.44 10.26 -3.49
CA ASP A 208 2.89 10.51 -3.46
C ASP A 208 3.21 11.99 -3.76
N GLY A 209 2.36 12.90 -3.28
CA GLY A 209 2.42 14.35 -3.51
C GLY A 209 2.07 14.80 -4.94
N ALA A 210 1.72 13.88 -5.83
CA ALA A 210 1.19 14.18 -7.16
C ALA A 210 -0.32 14.39 -7.13
N VAL A 211 -0.83 15.46 -7.75
CA VAL A 211 -2.29 15.63 -7.95
C VAL A 211 -2.77 14.62 -8.99
N LYS A 212 -3.58 13.64 -8.57
CA LYS A 212 -4.14 12.59 -9.44
C LYS A 212 -5.54 12.91 -9.95
N ALA A 213 -6.27 13.73 -9.22
CA ALA A 213 -7.58 14.21 -9.65
C ALA A 213 -7.92 15.51 -8.91
N THR A 214 -8.72 16.33 -9.57
CA THR A 214 -9.30 17.55 -9.00
C THR A 214 -10.80 17.41 -9.06
N LEU A 215 -11.46 17.59 -7.93
CA LEU A 215 -12.91 17.51 -7.78
C LEU A 215 -13.41 18.92 -7.42
N PHE A 216 -14.23 19.51 -8.28
CA PHE A 216 -14.80 20.82 -8.00
C PHE A 216 -16.09 20.69 -7.19
N TYR A 217 -16.29 21.57 -6.21
CA TYR A 217 -17.48 21.50 -5.35
C TYR A 217 -18.78 21.68 -6.13
N ASN A 218 -18.74 22.42 -7.25
CA ASN A 218 -19.88 22.63 -8.14
C ASN A 218 -20.21 21.43 -9.03
N ASP A 219 -19.47 20.33 -8.97
CA ASP A 219 -19.79 19.07 -9.65
C ASP A 219 -20.35 18.00 -8.69
N ILE A 220 -20.33 18.27 -7.38
CA ILE A 220 -20.77 17.31 -6.35
C ILE A 220 -22.30 17.32 -6.26
N LYS A 221 -22.90 16.16 -6.59
CA LYS A 221 -24.36 15.95 -6.55
C LYS A 221 -24.85 15.55 -5.17
N GLU A 222 -24.13 14.64 -4.53
CA GLU A 222 -24.60 13.97 -3.32
C GLU A 222 -23.41 13.56 -2.46
N VAL A 223 -23.58 13.61 -1.15
CA VAL A 223 -22.69 12.94 -0.19
C VAL A 223 -23.53 11.98 0.64
N ILE A 224 -23.10 10.73 0.74
CA ILE A 224 -23.75 9.69 1.55
C ILE A 224 -22.79 9.27 2.63
N CYS A 225 -23.21 9.31 3.89
CA CYS A 225 -22.50 8.78 5.04
C CYS A 225 -23.08 7.39 5.34
N THR A 226 -22.33 6.34 5.03
CA THR A 226 -22.77 4.96 5.26
C THR A 226 -22.52 4.54 6.70
N ASP A 227 -21.46 5.05 7.31
CA ASP A 227 -21.17 4.96 8.74
C ASP A 227 -20.20 6.08 9.16
N LYS A 228 -19.79 6.09 10.43
CA LYS A 228 -18.91 7.13 11.01
C LYS A 228 -17.53 7.26 10.36
N LYS A 229 -17.10 6.27 9.59
CA LYS A 229 -15.79 6.22 8.93
C LYS A 229 -15.89 6.17 7.41
N ASN A 230 -17.07 5.96 6.84
CA ASN A 230 -17.26 5.71 5.41
C ASN A 230 -18.25 6.71 4.79
N ILE A 231 -17.82 7.35 3.72
CA ILE A 231 -18.64 8.25 2.90
C ILE A 231 -18.52 7.94 1.41
N ILE A 232 -19.52 8.37 0.65
CA ILE A 232 -19.56 8.32 -0.81
C ILE A 232 -19.85 9.74 -1.30
N ILE A 233 -18.96 10.32 -2.09
CA ILE A 233 -19.18 11.61 -2.77
C ILE A 233 -19.53 11.32 -4.22
N LYS A 234 -20.78 11.59 -4.63
CA LYS A 234 -21.22 11.43 -6.01
C LYS A 234 -20.99 12.68 -6.82
N ILE A 235 -20.46 12.50 -8.02
CA ILE A 235 -20.01 13.60 -8.88
C ILE A 235 -20.69 13.49 -10.24
N GLN A 236 -21.19 14.60 -10.78
CA GLN A 236 -21.96 14.60 -12.03
C GLN A 236 -21.16 14.09 -13.24
N ASN A 237 -19.94 14.59 -13.40
CA ASN A 237 -19.11 14.37 -14.58
C ASN A 237 -17.84 13.57 -14.27
N SER A 238 -17.80 12.85 -13.15
CA SER A 238 -16.64 12.07 -12.72
C SER A 238 -17.08 10.79 -12.01
N GLU A 239 -16.12 9.94 -11.63
CA GLU A 239 -16.45 8.76 -10.84
C GLU A 239 -16.82 9.15 -9.40
N ASP A 240 -17.72 8.37 -8.80
CA ASP A 240 -18.04 8.50 -7.38
C ASP A 240 -16.80 8.21 -6.53
N GLN A 241 -16.65 8.94 -5.43
CA GLN A 241 -15.54 8.78 -4.51
C GLN A 241 -16.01 8.06 -3.26
N TYR A 242 -15.65 6.78 -3.13
CA TYR A 242 -15.86 6.00 -1.93
C TYR A 242 -14.65 6.21 -1.01
N ILE A 243 -14.88 6.78 0.17
CA ILE A 243 -13.83 7.27 1.05
C ILE A 243 -14.04 6.68 2.44
N GLU A 244 -13.02 6.03 2.97
CA GLU A 244 -12.92 5.60 4.36
C GLU A 244 -11.82 6.41 5.06
N GLY A 245 -12.08 6.85 6.28
CA GLY A 245 -11.16 7.68 7.05
C GLY A 245 -11.33 7.60 8.56
N LEU A 246 -10.55 8.38 9.30
CA LEU A 246 -10.79 8.56 10.74
C LEU A 246 -12.12 9.28 10.94
N GLU A 247 -12.86 8.94 12.00
CA GLU A 247 -14.18 9.54 12.29
C GLU A 247 -14.12 11.07 12.35
N LYS A 248 -13.04 11.63 12.94
CA LYS A 248 -12.80 13.08 12.99
C LYS A 248 -12.60 13.71 11.59
N ASP A 249 -11.91 13.01 10.71
CA ASP A 249 -11.56 13.51 9.38
C ASP A 249 -12.78 13.41 8.47
N ILE A 250 -13.51 12.30 8.53
CA ILE A 250 -14.78 12.10 7.81
C ILE A 250 -15.81 13.17 8.19
N GLY A 251 -15.99 13.44 9.49
CA GLY A 251 -16.85 14.52 9.94
C GLY A 251 -16.44 15.86 9.34
N ARG A 252 -15.13 16.16 9.33
CA ARG A 252 -14.59 17.39 8.74
C ARG A 252 -14.78 17.46 7.22
N ILE A 253 -14.62 16.35 6.51
CA ILE A 253 -14.86 16.27 5.05
C ILE A 253 -16.33 16.59 4.76
N ILE A 254 -17.27 15.98 5.49
CA ILE A 254 -18.71 16.22 5.32
C ILE A 254 -19.01 17.70 5.52
N ASP A 255 -18.51 18.33 6.59
CA ASP A 255 -18.73 19.76 6.87
C ASP A 255 -18.24 20.65 5.71
N ILE A 256 -17.03 20.40 5.20
CA ILE A 256 -16.44 21.18 4.10
C ILE A 256 -17.25 20.97 2.81
N VAL A 257 -17.55 19.72 2.45
CA VAL A 257 -18.22 19.41 1.18
C VAL A 257 -19.64 19.92 1.18
N THR A 258 -20.40 19.70 2.26
CA THR A 258 -21.81 20.13 2.34
C THR A 258 -21.95 21.65 2.32
N SER A 259 -21.06 22.37 3.01
CA SER A 259 -21.06 23.84 3.02
C SER A 259 -20.70 24.44 1.66
N ARG A 260 -19.71 23.87 0.95
CA ARG A 260 -19.21 24.43 -0.31
C ARG A 260 -19.98 24.01 -1.55
N ALA A 261 -20.52 22.79 -1.56
CA ALA A 261 -21.38 22.30 -2.63
C ALA A 261 -22.87 22.63 -2.40
N TYR A 262 -23.19 23.37 -1.33
CA TYR A 262 -24.55 23.77 -0.97
C TYR A 262 -25.53 22.58 -0.89
N LEU A 263 -25.07 21.48 -0.29
CA LEU A 263 -25.87 20.26 -0.15
C LEU A 263 -26.83 20.38 1.04
N ARG A 264 -28.03 19.83 0.91
CA ARG A 264 -29.04 19.81 1.97
C ARG A 264 -29.20 18.40 2.55
N PRO A 265 -29.25 18.25 3.88
CA PRO A 265 -29.42 16.94 4.50
C PRO A 265 -30.80 16.35 4.22
N ASN A 266 -30.87 15.03 4.22
CA ASN A 266 -32.10 14.26 4.39
C ASN A 266 -32.53 14.23 5.87
N GLU A 267 -33.67 13.60 6.17
CA GLU A 267 -34.24 13.56 7.52
C GLU A 267 -33.30 12.93 8.57
N ASP A 268 -32.47 11.97 8.15
CA ASP A 268 -31.58 11.20 9.04
C ASP A 268 -30.13 11.74 9.11
N ASN A 269 -29.80 12.82 8.40
CA ASN A 269 -28.42 13.34 8.24
C ASN A 269 -27.42 12.27 7.78
N THR A 270 -27.86 11.33 6.95
CA THR A 270 -27.03 10.27 6.35
C THR A 270 -26.77 10.51 4.87
N CYS A 271 -27.51 11.42 4.25
CA CYS A 271 -27.33 11.81 2.86
C CYS A 271 -27.57 13.31 2.71
N TRP A 272 -26.73 13.98 1.92
CA TRP A 272 -26.89 15.37 1.54
C TRP A 272 -26.92 15.48 0.02
N VAL A 273 -27.95 16.13 -0.52
CA VAL A 273 -28.15 16.26 -1.98
C VAL A 273 -28.04 17.73 -2.40
N SER A 274 -27.43 17.97 -3.54
CA SER A 274 -27.29 19.30 -4.12
C SER A 274 -28.65 19.87 -4.48
N ALA A 275 -28.93 21.09 -4.01
CA ALA A 275 -30.11 21.82 -4.43
C ALA A 275 -29.94 22.48 -5.81
N VAL A 276 -28.72 22.50 -6.35
CA VAL A 276 -28.34 23.23 -7.57
C VAL A 276 -28.19 22.29 -8.76
N ILE A 277 -27.80 21.04 -8.50
CA ILE A 277 -27.46 20.05 -9.53
C ILE A 277 -28.42 18.86 -9.39
N ALA A 278 -29.25 18.63 -10.42
CA ALA A 278 -30.13 17.47 -10.53
C ALA A 278 -29.43 16.31 -11.26
#